data_AF-A0A836VDA9-F1
#
_entry.id   AF-A0A836VDA9-F1
#
_cell.length_a   1.000
_cell.length_b   1.000
_cell.length_c   1.000
_cell.angle_alpha   90.00
_cell.angle_beta   90.00
_cell.angle_gamma   90.00
#
_symmetry.space_group_name_H-M   'P 1'
#
loop_
_entity.id
_entity.type
_entity.pdbx_description
1 polymer ?
#
loop_
_entity_poly.entity_id
_entity_poly.type
_entity_poly.pdbx_seq_one_letter_code
_entity_poly.pdbx_strand_id
1 'polypeptide(L)'
;TICELPEVARFRQRLGFSVASSDEEKARTIYYALVENKRFKKTKDRTQNPKYSTAAVLSDSGGHCRTLARAFASLCRAEGIPTREVTGALIGYPVGENRYESRNYCQPLFGHTWVEIHLHSKGWVPVEFHGIVVAAGAMSKDNVKDKGLRRLILENSRKYLDYYFGHVDNQRLICSNSVKQISLCLVEDPEQPAGDRRRWPDAEEMRFDCSLEVECL
;
A
#
# COMPACT_ATOMS: atom_id res chain seq x y z
N THR A 1 -8.80 5.02 21.47
CA THR A 1 -8.27 5.70 20.26
C THR A 1 -6.92 5.11 19.85
N ILE A 2 -6.41 5.34 18.63
CA ILE A 2 -5.07 4.82 18.24
C ILE A 2 -3.93 5.43 19.08
N CYS A 3 -4.13 6.63 19.63
CA CYS A 3 -3.15 7.34 20.45
C CYS A 3 -2.90 6.66 21.80
N GLU A 4 -3.81 5.78 22.25
CA GLU A 4 -3.65 5.00 23.48
C GLU A 4 -2.72 3.78 23.30
N LEU A 5 -2.32 3.46 22.07
CA LEU A 5 -1.38 2.37 21.81
C LEU A 5 0.02 2.76 22.31
N PRO A 6 0.69 1.94 23.16
CA PRO A 6 2.01 2.24 23.68
C PRO A 6 3.07 2.44 22.58
N GLU A 7 3.01 1.67 21.52
CA GLU A 7 3.88 1.78 20.35
C GLU A 7 3.67 3.10 19.59
N VAL A 8 2.44 3.60 19.52
CA VAL A 8 2.14 4.91 18.91
C VAL A 8 2.68 6.03 19.79
N ALA A 9 2.47 5.96 21.11
CA ALA A 9 3.01 6.95 22.04
C ALA A 9 4.55 7.04 21.96
N ARG A 10 5.25 5.89 21.98
CA ARG A 10 6.71 5.83 21.80
C ARG A 10 7.15 6.37 20.44
N PHE A 11 6.43 6.00 19.38
CA PHE A 11 6.75 6.46 18.03
C PHE A 11 6.63 7.99 17.93
N ARG A 12 5.54 8.57 18.41
CA ARG A 12 5.30 10.02 18.42
C ARG A 12 6.34 10.76 19.27
N GLN A 13 6.64 10.26 20.47
CA GLN A 13 7.67 10.83 21.33
C GLN A 13 9.04 10.85 20.64
N ARG A 14 9.40 9.78 19.92
CA ARG A 14 10.65 9.70 19.16
C ARG A 14 10.72 10.71 18.00
N LEU A 15 9.59 11.02 17.35
CA LEU A 15 9.56 12.00 16.27
C LEU A 15 9.64 13.45 16.79
N GLY A 16 9.20 13.69 18.03
CA GLY A 16 9.49 14.94 18.75
C GLY A 16 8.97 16.20 18.06
N PHE A 17 7.78 16.15 17.44
CA PHE A 17 7.22 17.30 16.73
C PHE A 17 7.07 18.52 17.65
N SER A 18 7.49 19.67 17.14
CA SER A 18 7.23 20.95 17.80
C SER A 18 5.84 21.47 17.44
N VAL A 19 5.32 22.39 18.25
CA VAL A 19 4.05 23.10 17.95
C VAL A 19 4.13 23.86 16.61
N ALA A 20 5.33 24.30 16.22
CA ALA A 20 5.57 25.02 14.99
C ALA A 20 5.70 24.12 13.73
N SER A 21 5.76 22.79 13.91
CA SER A 21 5.90 21.86 12.78
C SER A 21 4.66 21.89 11.90
N SER A 22 4.84 22.17 10.61
CA SER A 22 3.77 22.12 9.61
C SER A 22 3.24 20.70 9.40
N ASP A 23 2.04 20.60 8.85
CA ASP A 23 1.42 19.31 8.50
C ASP A 23 2.27 18.51 7.51
N GLU A 24 2.92 19.20 6.56
CA GLU A 24 3.81 18.55 5.60
C GLU A 24 5.06 18.00 6.26
N GLU A 25 5.71 18.76 7.15
CA GLU A 25 6.89 18.31 7.89
C GLU A 25 6.56 17.09 8.76
N LYS A 26 5.43 17.13 9.47
CA LYS A 26 4.93 16.01 10.26
C LYS A 26 4.69 14.78 9.39
N ALA A 27 3.89 14.91 8.33
CA ALA A 27 3.58 13.80 7.43
C ALA A 27 4.83 13.21 6.78
N ARG A 28 5.76 14.06 6.33
CA ARG A 28 7.01 13.64 5.68
C ARG A 28 7.94 12.93 6.66
N THR A 29 8.00 13.39 7.91
CA THR A 29 8.78 12.74 8.97
C THR A 29 8.21 11.37 9.32
N ILE A 30 6.88 11.26 9.45
CA ILE A 30 6.19 9.97 9.65
C ILE A 30 6.50 9.03 8.47
N TYR A 31 6.39 9.54 7.23
CA TYR A 31 6.65 8.78 6.02
C TYR A 31 8.07 8.20 6.01
N TYR A 32 9.11 9.03 6.18
CA TYR A 32 10.50 8.57 6.19
C TYR A 32 10.78 7.57 7.31
N ALA A 33 10.26 7.83 8.52
CA ALA A 33 10.40 6.91 9.64
C ALA A 33 9.84 5.51 9.32
N LEU A 34 8.81 5.42 8.47
CA LEU A 34 8.28 4.15 7.98
C LEU A 34 9.10 3.61 6.79
N VAL A 35 9.30 4.36 5.71
CA VAL A 35 9.94 3.80 4.50
C VAL A 35 11.40 3.40 4.68
N GLU A 36 12.12 4.02 5.62
CA GLU A 36 13.52 3.67 5.91
C GLU A 36 13.66 2.42 6.77
N ASN A 37 12.62 2.05 7.53
CA ASN A 37 12.67 0.97 8.52
C ASN A 37 11.77 -0.22 8.20
N LYS A 38 10.98 -0.13 7.12
CA LYS A 38 10.01 -1.16 6.74
C LYS A 38 10.32 -1.76 5.38
N ARG A 39 9.97 -3.03 5.24
CA ARG A 39 10.00 -3.79 3.99
C ARG A 39 8.61 -4.16 3.55
N PHE A 40 8.41 -4.31 2.25
CA PHE A 40 7.18 -4.88 1.73
C PHE A 40 7.16 -6.38 2.04
N LYS A 41 6.06 -6.86 2.63
CA LYS A 41 5.87 -8.27 2.96
C LYS A 41 4.45 -8.67 2.62
N LYS A 42 4.27 -9.82 1.94
CA LYS A 42 2.96 -10.45 1.82
C LYS A 42 2.62 -11.11 3.17
N THR A 43 1.80 -10.46 3.97
CA THR A 43 1.38 -10.95 5.29
C THR A 43 -0.07 -11.43 5.25
N LYS A 44 -0.38 -12.48 6.03
CA LYS A 44 -1.77 -12.90 6.30
C LYS A 44 -2.24 -12.23 7.58
N ASP A 45 -2.64 -10.98 7.45
CA ASP A 45 -3.08 -10.17 8.58
C ASP A 45 -4.43 -10.65 9.12
N ARG A 46 -4.56 -10.77 10.45
CA ARG A 46 -5.81 -11.20 11.11
C ARG A 46 -6.97 -10.24 10.85
N THR A 47 -6.67 -8.96 10.71
CA THR A 47 -7.64 -7.91 10.43
C THR A 47 -6.94 -6.74 9.77
N GLN A 48 -7.71 -5.80 9.23
CA GLN A 48 -7.21 -4.65 8.50
C GLN A 48 -7.71 -3.34 9.09
N ASN A 49 -8.04 -3.30 10.38
CA ASN A 49 -8.49 -2.08 11.04
C ASN A 49 -7.31 -1.14 11.38
N PRO A 50 -7.56 0.18 11.56
CA PRO A 50 -6.52 1.17 11.86
C PRO A 50 -5.62 0.83 13.05
N LYS A 51 -6.20 0.31 14.15
CA LYS A 51 -5.46 -0.04 15.37
C LYS A 51 -4.46 -1.18 15.10
N TYR A 52 -4.93 -2.25 14.47
CA TYR A 52 -4.10 -3.40 14.13
C TYR A 52 -3.02 -3.05 13.12
N SER A 53 -3.36 -2.40 12.00
CA SER A 53 -2.37 -2.06 10.97
C SER A 53 -1.26 -1.17 11.54
N THR A 54 -1.60 -0.21 12.38
CA THR A 54 -0.63 0.68 13.05
C THR A 54 0.26 -0.10 14.01
N ALA A 55 -0.33 -0.91 14.90
CA ALA A 55 0.44 -1.75 15.83
C ALA A 55 1.40 -2.69 15.09
N ALA A 56 0.89 -3.40 14.07
CA ALA A 56 1.68 -4.34 13.27
C ALA A 56 2.87 -3.67 12.59
N VAL A 57 2.66 -2.51 11.94
CA VAL A 57 3.75 -1.78 11.26
C VAL A 57 4.77 -1.23 12.26
N LEU A 58 4.36 -0.79 13.45
CA LEU A 58 5.28 -0.29 14.46
C LEU A 58 6.05 -1.40 15.17
N SER A 59 5.48 -2.59 15.31
CA SER A 59 6.09 -3.74 15.99
C SER A 59 6.87 -4.69 15.07
N ASP A 60 6.58 -4.73 13.77
CA ASP A 60 7.31 -5.54 12.79
C ASP A 60 8.18 -4.68 11.85
N SER A 61 9.05 -5.34 11.10
CA SER A 61 9.90 -4.80 10.05
C SER A 61 9.21 -4.63 8.70
N GLY A 62 7.88 -4.77 8.59
CA GLY A 62 7.21 -4.63 7.30
C GLY A 62 5.70 -4.86 7.30
N GLY A 63 5.14 -4.87 6.09
CA GLY A 63 3.73 -5.14 5.81
C GLY A 63 3.41 -5.02 4.33
N HIS A 64 2.19 -5.38 3.92
CA HIS A 64 1.72 -5.14 2.55
C HIS A 64 1.18 -3.71 2.38
N CYS A 65 0.84 -3.32 1.15
CA CYS A 65 0.41 -1.96 0.78
C CYS A 65 -0.69 -1.41 1.71
N ARG A 66 -1.77 -2.17 1.90
CA ARG A 66 -2.90 -1.79 2.76
C ARG A 66 -2.52 -1.59 4.24
N THR A 67 -1.59 -2.37 4.79
CA THR A 67 -1.19 -2.26 6.20
C THR A 67 -0.28 -1.04 6.41
N LEU A 68 0.70 -0.83 5.50
CA LEU A 68 1.58 0.33 5.51
C LEU A 68 0.81 1.64 5.31
N ALA A 69 -0.03 1.70 4.26
CA ALA A 69 -0.87 2.84 3.97
C ALA A 69 -1.79 3.19 5.15
N ARG A 70 -2.49 2.19 5.72
CA ARG A 70 -3.40 2.43 6.84
C ARG A 70 -2.67 2.85 8.13
N ALA A 71 -1.49 2.30 8.40
CA ALA A 71 -0.66 2.74 9.52
C ALA A 71 -0.24 4.22 9.36
N PHE A 72 0.26 4.58 8.17
CA PHE A 72 0.61 5.97 7.86
C PHE A 72 -0.57 6.92 7.99
N ALA A 73 -1.72 6.57 7.41
CA ALA A 73 -2.96 7.36 7.52
C ALA A 73 -3.39 7.57 8.97
N SER A 74 -3.25 6.54 9.81
CA SER A 74 -3.58 6.58 11.23
C SER A 74 -2.62 7.49 11.99
N LEU A 75 -1.31 7.36 11.77
CA LEU A 75 -0.30 8.21 12.40
C LEU A 75 -0.47 9.68 12.01
N CYS A 76 -0.78 9.98 10.74
CA CYS A 76 -1.08 11.35 10.31
C CYS A 76 -2.31 11.92 11.02
N ARG A 77 -3.41 11.13 11.12
CA ARG A 77 -4.61 11.55 11.86
C ARG A 77 -4.34 11.79 13.34
N ALA A 78 -3.42 11.05 13.95
CA ALA A 78 -3.00 11.27 15.33
C ALA A 78 -2.31 12.63 15.55
N GLU A 79 -1.76 13.23 14.47
CA GLU A 79 -1.20 14.58 14.46
C GLU A 79 -2.15 15.64 13.89
N GLY A 80 -3.43 15.29 13.70
CA GLY A 80 -4.45 16.21 13.21
C GLY A 80 -4.52 16.37 11.68
N ILE A 81 -3.73 15.61 10.91
CA ILE A 81 -3.70 15.69 9.45
C ILE A 81 -4.84 14.85 8.88
N PRO A 82 -5.80 15.43 8.11
CA PRO A 82 -6.85 14.65 7.47
C PRO A 82 -6.28 13.71 6.42
N THR A 83 -6.77 12.47 6.37
CA THR A 83 -6.31 11.46 5.41
C THR A 83 -7.47 10.66 4.84
N ARG A 84 -7.33 10.18 3.60
CA ARG A 84 -8.24 9.21 2.97
C ARG A 84 -7.45 8.10 2.28
N GLU A 85 -8.02 6.89 2.26
CA GLU A 85 -7.44 5.79 1.51
C GLU A 85 -7.93 5.83 0.07
N VAL A 86 -7.00 5.57 -0.84
CA VAL A 86 -7.29 5.37 -2.26
C VAL A 86 -6.98 3.93 -2.61
N THR A 87 -7.83 3.30 -3.42
CA THR A 87 -7.69 1.91 -3.84
C THR A 87 -7.56 1.83 -5.35
N GLY A 88 -6.83 0.82 -5.81
CA GLY A 88 -6.57 0.65 -7.22
C GLY A 88 -5.89 -0.68 -7.55
N ALA A 89 -5.26 -0.68 -8.71
CA ALA A 89 -4.38 -1.75 -9.18
C ALA A 89 -3.07 -1.17 -9.72
N LEU A 90 -2.05 -2.01 -9.77
CA LEU A 90 -0.84 -1.75 -10.54
C LEU A 90 -1.02 -2.40 -11.92
N ILE A 91 -0.76 -1.67 -13.00
CA ILE A 91 -0.94 -2.17 -14.38
C ILE A 91 0.05 -3.28 -14.75
N GLY A 92 1.11 -3.45 -13.95
CA GLY A 92 2.08 -4.54 -14.09
C GLY A 92 3.31 -4.15 -14.89
N TYR A 93 3.92 -5.14 -15.55
CA TYR A 93 5.20 -4.99 -16.25
C TYR A 93 4.98 -4.86 -17.75
N PRO A 94 5.86 -4.15 -18.48
CA PRO A 94 5.77 -4.07 -19.93
C PRO A 94 5.97 -5.46 -20.55
N VAL A 95 5.07 -5.83 -21.46
CA VAL A 95 5.09 -7.08 -22.25
C VAL A 95 5.14 -6.80 -23.77
N GLY A 96 5.20 -5.54 -24.15
CA GLY A 96 5.35 -5.04 -25.51
C GLY A 96 5.57 -3.52 -25.50
N GLU A 97 5.65 -2.90 -26.67
CA GLU A 97 5.90 -1.45 -26.78
C GLU A 97 4.86 -0.60 -26.03
N ASN A 98 3.58 -0.98 -26.15
CA ASN A 98 2.44 -0.26 -25.57
C ASN A 98 1.56 -1.15 -24.69
N ARG A 99 2.08 -2.27 -24.19
CA ARG A 99 1.29 -3.25 -23.43
C ARG A 99 1.91 -3.56 -22.08
N TYR A 100 1.09 -3.54 -21.05
CA TYR A 100 1.46 -3.90 -19.68
C TYR A 100 0.59 -5.04 -19.19
N GLU A 101 1.17 -5.91 -18.38
CA GLU A 101 0.46 -7.05 -17.82
C GLU A 101 0.81 -7.28 -16.35
N SER A 102 -0.23 -7.52 -15.55
CA SER A 102 -0.14 -7.99 -14.18
C SER A 102 -0.84 -9.35 -14.06
N ARG A 103 -0.09 -10.39 -13.68
CA ARG A 103 -0.61 -11.74 -13.43
C ARG A 103 -0.56 -12.06 -11.94
N ASN A 104 -1.64 -12.61 -11.43
CA ASN A 104 -1.78 -12.98 -10.02
C ASN A 104 -2.41 -14.36 -9.88
N TYR A 105 -1.85 -15.18 -9.00
CA TYR A 105 -2.39 -16.49 -8.64
C TYR A 105 -3.09 -16.40 -7.29
N CYS A 106 -4.39 -16.74 -7.25
CA CYS A 106 -5.21 -16.73 -6.05
C CYS A 106 -5.14 -15.41 -5.27
N GLN A 107 -5.02 -14.28 -5.97
CA GLN A 107 -4.93 -12.94 -5.39
C GLN A 107 -5.74 -11.93 -6.24
N PRO A 108 -6.32 -10.90 -5.62
CA PRO A 108 -7.05 -9.87 -6.34
C PRO A 108 -6.12 -9.04 -7.22
N LEU A 109 -6.56 -8.71 -8.45
CA LEU A 109 -5.89 -7.71 -9.29
C LEU A 109 -6.03 -6.30 -8.69
N PHE A 110 -7.21 -6.01 -8.16
CA PHE A 110 -7.57 -4.70 -7.60
C PHE A 110 -7.52 -4.75 -6.08
N GLY A 111 -6.30 -4.64 -5.53
CA GLY A 111 -6.06 -4.65 -4.10
C GLY A 111 -5.01 -3.65 -3.64
N HIS A 112 -4.44 -2.87 -4.56
CA HIS A 112 -3.42 -1.90 -4.22
C HIS A 112 -4.06 -0.73 -3.46
N THR A 113 -3.37 -0.20 -2.45
CA THR A 113 -3.90 0.85 -1.59
C THR A 113 -2.79 1.82 -1.22
N TRP A 114 -3.08 3.11 -1.37
CA TRP A 114 -2.25 4.21 -0.90
C TRP A 114 -3.10 5.23 -0.13
N VAL A 115 -2.49 6.33 0.28
CA VAL A 115 -3.14 7.37 1.08
C VAL A 115 -3.05 8.70 0.37
N GLU A 116 -4.06 9.53 0.54
CA GLU A 116 -3.93 10.96 0.33
C GLU A 116 -4.06 11.69 1.66
N ILE A 117 -3.20 12.67 1.87
CA ILE A 117 -3.22 13.57 3.03
C ILE A 117 -3.70 14.94 2.58
N HIS A 118 -4.47 15.63 3.40
CA HIS A 118 -4.88 16.99 3.11
C HIS A 118 -3.93 17.98 3.78
N LEU A 119 -3.15 18.70 2.99
CA LEU A 119 -2.26 19.77 3.46
C LEU A 119 -2.92 21.13 3.23
N HIS A 120 -2.86 22.02 4.22
CA HIS A 120 -3.51 23.34 4.15
C HIS A 120 -3.16 24.12 2.87
N SER A 121 -1.89 24.09 2.45
CA SER A 121 -1.40 24.84 1.28
C SER A 121 -1.49 24.09 -0.06
N LYS A 122 -1.78 22.77 -0.07
CA LYS A 122 -1.68 21.92 -1.26
C LYS A 122 -2.93 21.08 -1.55
N GLY A 123 -3.92 21.05 -0.66
CA GLY A 123 -5.08 20.17 -0.78
C GLY A 123 -4.69 18.70 -0.59
N TRP A 124 -5.32 17.80 -1.35
CA TRP A 124 -5.05 16.36 -1.29
C TRP A 124 -3.75 16.00 -2.01
N VAL A 125 -2.81 15.45 -1.26
CA VAL A 125 -1.47 15.07 -1.71
C VAL A 125 -1.32 13.54 -1.55
N PRO A 126 -0.98 12.80 -2.61
CA PRO A 126 -0.83 11.34 -2.52
C PRO A 126 0.46 10.96 -1.81
N VAL A 127 0.42 9.87 -1.04
CA VAL A 127 1.55 9.26 -0.37
C VAL A 127 1.51 7.74 -0.61
N GLU A 128 2.55 7.25 -1.26
CA GLU A 128 2.67 5.87 -1.73
C GLU A 128 3.90 5.18 -1.11
N PHE A 129 3.75 3.89 -0.80
CA PHE A 129 4.79 3.05 -0.19
C PHE A 129 5.49 2.14 -1.22
N HIS A 130 5.08 2.19 -2.49
CA HIS A 130 5.73 1.49 -3.60
C HIS A 130 7.22 1.82 -3.74
N GLY A 131 7.68 2.98 -3.24
CA GLY A 131 9.10 3.28 -3.12
C GLY A 131 9.91 2.17 -2.43
N ILE A 132 9.33 1.49 -1.43
CA ILE A 132 9.98 0.38 -0.71
C ILE A 132 10.30 -0.80 -1.64
N VAL A 133 9.48 -1.07 -2.66
CA VAL A 133 9.68 -2.21 -3.59
C VAL A 133 10.59 -1.90 -4.77
N VAL A 134 10.97 -0.64 -4.99
CA VAL A 134 11.93 -0.24 -6.04
C VAL A 134 13.25 0.31 -5.49
N ALA A 135 13.27 0.72 -4.23
CA ALA A 135 14.47 1.20 -3.53
C ALA A 135 15.23 0.05 -2.82
N ALA A 136 16.26 0.41 -2.05
CA ALA A 136 17.09 -0.53 -1.29
C ALA A 136 16.29 -1.47 -0.37
N GLY A 137 15.10 -1.07 0.09
CA GLY A 137 14.19 -1.90 0.88
C GLY A 137 13.71 -3.17 0.17
N ALA A 138 13.78 -3.22 -1.17
CA ALA A 138 13.46 -4.38 -1.98
C ALA A 138 14.61 -5.37 -2.09
N MET A 139 15.86 -4.93 -1.90
CA MET A 139 17.02 -5.77 -2.11
C MET A 139 17.18 -6.80 -1.00
N SER A 140 17.42 -8.04 -1.40
CA SER A 140 17.94 -9.14 -0.58
C SER A 140 19.32 -9.56 -1.11
N LYS A 141 19.91 -10.58 -0.47
CA LYS A 141 21.11 -11.24 -1.01
C LYS A 141 20.79 -12.10 -2.24
N ASP A 142 19.51 -12.44 -2.43
CA ASP A 142 19.07 -13.46 -3.38
C ASP A 142 18.54 -12.86 -4.70
N ASN A 143 17.97 -11.64 -4.67
CA ASN A 143 17.31 -11.05 -5.84
C ASN A 143 18.18 -10.08 -6.67
N VAL A 144 19.16 -9.40 -6.08
CA VAL A 144 20.06 -8.47 -6.79
C VAL A 144 21.51 -8.89 -6.57
N LYS A 145 22.00 -9.78 -7.44
CA LYS A 145 23.37 -10.32 -7.39
C LYS A 145 24.40 -9.43 -8.08
N ASP A 146 24.01 -8.72 -9.14
CA ASP A 146 24.90 -7.84 -9.88
C ASP A 146 25.32 -6.63 -9.05
N LYS A 147 26.63 -6.43 -8.88
CA LYS A 147 27.16 -5.36 -8.01
C LYS A 147 26.90 -3.96 -8.59
N GLY A 148 26.91 -3.82 -9.91
CA GLY A 148 26.63 -2.55 -10.59
C GLY A 148 25.19 -2.10 -10.34
N LEU A 149 24.24 -3.02 -10.54
CA LEU A 149 22.82 -2.82 -10.28
C LEU A 149 22.55 -2.54 -8.80
N ARG A 150 23.19 -3.25 -7.87
CA ARG A 150 23.07 -2.95 -6.43
C ARG A 150 23.49 -1.52 -6.12
N ARG A 151 24.63 -1.07 -6.66
CA ARG A 151 25.10 0.31 -6.50
C ARG A 151 24.11 1.31 -7.08
N LEU A 152 23.60 1.05 -8.29
CA LEU A 152 22.60 1.90 -8.94
C LEU A 152 21.32 2.04 -8.11
N ILE A 153 20.81 0.94 -7.54
CA ILE A 153 19.64 0.98 -6.65
C ILE A 153 19.94 1.81 -5.40
N LEU A 154 21.09 1.61 -4.75
CA LEU A 154 21.47 2.38 -3.56
C LEU A 154 21.56 3.87 -3.85
N GLU A 155 22.21 4.27 -4.95
CA GLU A 155 22.38 5.66 -5.37
C GLU A 155 21.04 6.35 -5.69
N ASN A 156 20.04 5.61 -6.17
CA ASN A 156 18.74 6.16 -6.55
C ASN A 156 17.64 5.92 -5.51
N SER A 157 17.90 5.17 -4.44
CA SER A 157 16.90 4.79 -3.44
C SER A 157 16.18 5.99 -2.85
N ARG A 158 16.93 7.03 -2.45
CA ARG A 158 16.35 8.24 -1.88
C ARG A 158 15.41 8.93 -2.86
N LYS A 159 15.78 9.03 -4.14
CA LYS A 159 14.95 9.66 -5.18
C LYS A 159 13.60 8.95 -5.31
N TYR A 160 13.58 7.62 -5.29
CA TYR A 160 12.34 6.86 -5.37
C TYR A 160 11.47 7.06 -4.13
N LEU A 161 12.05 7.04 -2.92
CA LEU A 161 11.30 7.30 -1.69
C LEU A 161 10.72 8.72 -1.69
N ASP A 162 11.52 9.71 -2.07
CA ASP A 162 11.10 11.12 -2.07
C ASP A 162 9.99 11.38 -3.11
N TYR A 163 10.07 10.73 -4.28
CA TYR A 163 9.06 10.85 -5.34
C TYR A 163 7.65 10.47 -4.84
N TYR A 164 7.52 9.34 -4.16
CA TYR A 164 6.22 8.82 -3.72
C TYR A 164 5.60 9.57 -2.53
N PHE A 165 6.28 10.57 -1.97
CA PHE A 165 5.65 11.57 -1.14
C PHE A 165 5.22 12.76 -2.00
N GLY A 166 3.96 12.76 -2.41
CA GLY A 166 3.35 13.80 -3.22
C GLY A 166 3.12 13.43 -4.67
N HIS A 167 3.55 12.25 -5.12
CA HIS A 167 3.33 11.78 -6.48
C HIS A 167 2.88 10.33 -6.54
N VAL A 168 2.24 10.00 -7.66
CA VAL A 168 2.04 8.65 -8.18
C VAL A 168 2.51 8.67 -9.64
N ASP A 169 3.27 7.66 -10.05
CA ASP A 169 3.55 7.39 -11.47
C ASP A 169 2.31 6.85 -12.22
N ASN A 170 2.48 6.72 -13.53
CA ASN A 170 1.48 6.34 -14.51
C ASN A 170 1.11 4.85 -14.52
N GLN A 171 1.60 4.03 -13.58
CA GLN A 171 1.34 2.59 -13.55
C GLN A 171 0.12 2.19 -12.70
N ARG A 172 -0.80 3.14 -12.43
CA ARG A 172 -1.87 3.02 -11.43
C ARG A 172 -3.23 3.12 -12.10
N LEU A 173 -4.11 2.17 -11.78
CA LEU A 173 -5.54 2.32 -12.00
C LEU A 173 -6.20 2.73 -10.70
N ILE A 174 -7.06 3.74 -10.75
CA ILE A 174 -7.87 4.16 -9.59
C ILE A 174 -9.21 3.44 -9.66
N CYS A 175 -9.66 2.91 -8.52
CA CYS A 175 -10.93 2.19 -8.40
C CYS A 175 -11.73 2.71 -7.21
N SER A 176 -13.03 2.45 -7.23
CA SER A 176 -13.87 2.62 -6.04
C SER A 176 -13.35 1.77 -4.88
N ASN A 177 -13.47 2.27 -3.65
CA ASN A 177 -13.14 1.51 -2.44
C ASN A 177 -13.98 0.24 -2.27
N SER A 178 -15.12 0.11 -2.96
CA SER A 178 -15.94 -1.11 -3.00
C SER A 178 -15.18 -2.32 -3.57
N VAL A 179 -14.12 -2.10 -4.34
CA VAL A 179 -13.31 -3.19 -4.91
C VAL A 179 -12.67 -4.09 -3.84
N LYS A 180 -12.49 -3.56 -2.61
CA LYS A 180 -12.01 -4.31 -1.44
C LYS A 180 -13.00 -5.37 -0.93
N GLN A 181 -14.23 -5.36 -1.43
CA GLN A 181 -15.31 -6.26 -1.03
C GLN A 181 -15.81 -7.14 -2.18
N ILE A 182 -15.16 -7.08 -3.35
CA ILE A 182 -15.56 -7.90 -4.49
C ILE A 182 -15.05 -9.32 -4.27
N SER A 183 -15.96 -10.28 -4.35
CA SER A 183 -15.65 -11.70 -4.43
C SER A 183 -14.81 -12.01 -5.65
N LEU A 184 -13.69 -12.72 -5.46
CA LEU A 184 -12.70 -12.96 -6.51
C LEU A 184 -13.03 -14.16 -7.37
N CYS A 185 -13.71 -15.15 -6.80
CA CYS A 185 -14.10 -16.37 -7.48
C CYS A 185 -15.42 -16.82 -6.87
N LEU A 186 -16.49 -16.66 -7.64
CA LEU A 186 -17.83 -17.12 -7.30
C LEU A 186 -18.13 -18.36 -8.12
N VAL A 187 -18.68 -19.38 -7.48
CA VAL A 187 -19.13 -20.61 -8.15
C VAL A 187 -20.64 -20.70 -7.97
N GLU A 188 -21.37 -21.06 -9.01
CA GLU A 188 -22.83 -21.19 -8.92
C GLU A 188 -23.22 -22.40 -8.04
N ASP A 189 -24.11 -22.18 -7.07
CA ASP A 189 -24.85 -23.23 -6.36
C ASP A 189 -26.27 -23.35 -6.97
N PRO A 190 -26.50 -24.29 -7.91
CA PRO A 190 -27.78 -24.39 -8.62
C PRO A 190 -28.96 -24.78 -7.72
N GLU A 191 -28.71 -25.29 -6.50
CA GLU A 191 -29.75 -25.61 -5.52
C GLU A 191 -30.38 -24.35 -4.92
N GLN A 192 -29.74 -23.19 -5.05
CA GLN A 192 -30.28 -21.91 -4.58
C GLN A 192 -31.18 -21.25 -5.65
N PRO A 193 -32.31 -20.62 -5.26
CA PRO A 193 -33.17 -19.89 -6.18
C PRO A 193 -32.44 -18.78 -6.95
N ALA A 194 -32.89 -18.50 -8.17
CA ALA A 194 -32.40 -17.36 -8.94
C ALA A 194 -32.63 -16.05 -8.16
N GLY A 195 -31.60 -15.22 -8.04
CA GLY A 195 -31.64 -13.97 -7.29
C GLY A 195 -31.29 -14.08 -5.80
N ASP A 196 -31.12 -15.29 -5.24
CA ASP A 196 -30.58 -15.47 -3.89
C ASP A 196 -29.06 -15.17 -3.89
N ARG A 197 -28.60 -14.35 -2.95
CA ARG A 197 -27.16 -14.05 -2.78
C ARG A 197 -26.34 -15.29 -2.50
N ARG A 198 -26.94 -16.30 -1.84
CA ARG A 198 -26.28 -17.57 -1.53
C ARG A 198 -26.06 -18.46 -2.75
N ARG A 199 -26.67 -18.14 -3.91
CA ARG A 199 -26.44 -18.84 -5.18
C ARG A 199 -25.01 -18.67 -5.71
N TRP A 200 -24.33 -17.61 -5.29
CA TRP A 200 -22.97 -17.32 -5.71
C TRP A 200 -22.07 -17.18 -4.46
N PRO A 201 -21.74 -18.29 -3.77
CA PRO A 201 -20.79 -18.26 -2.67
C PRO A 201 -19.35 -18.06 -3.16
N ASP A 202 -18.49 -17.58 -2.26
CA ASP A 202 -17.04 -17.55 -2.46
C ASP A 202 -16.48 -18.98 -2.55
N ALA A 203 -15.70 -19.25 -3.59
CA ALA A 203 -15.06 -20.54 -3.80
C ALA A 203 -13.64 -20.57 -3.17
N GLU A 204 -13.56 -20.59 -1.83
CA GLU A 204 -12.29 -20.49 -1.09
C GLU A 204 -11.26 -21.59 -1.46
N GLU A 205 -11.75 -22.77 -1.85
CA GLU A 205 -10.90 -23.90 -2.23
C GLU A 205 -10.42 -23.83 -3.68
N MET A 206 -11.10 -23.06 -4.53
CA MET A 206 -10.77 -22.97 -5.94
C MET A 206 -9.49 -22.17 -6.13
N ARG A 207 -8.61 -22.69 -6.98
CA ARG A 207 -7.40 -21.98 -7.40
C ARG A 207 -7.70 -21.32 -8.74
N PHE A 208 -7.27 -20.07 -8.87
CA PHE A 208 -7.53 -19.28 -10.06
C PHE A 208 -6.32 -18.43 -10.41
N ASP A 209 -6.16 -18.18 -11.71
CA ASP A 209 -5.28 -17.16 -12.25
C ASP A 209 -6.12 -15.95 -12.67
N CYS A 210 -5.63 -14.76 -12.36
CA CYS A 210 -6.19 -13.51 -12.83
C CYS A 210 -5.11 -12.70 -13.53
N SER A 211 -5.43 -12.13 -14.69
CA SER A 211 -4.58 -11.18 -15.40
C SER A 211 -5.29 -9.85 -15.63
N LEU A 212 -4.53 -8.77 -15.54
CA LEU A 212 -4.91 -7.44 -16.00
C LEU A 212 -3.96 -7.09 -17.14
N GLU A 213 -4.51 -6.86 -18.33
CA GLU A 213 -3.79 -6.34 -19.48
C GLU A 213 -4.22 -4.89 -19.72
N VAL A 214 -3.25 -4.02 -19.98
CA VAL A 214 -3.48 -2.61 -20.32
C VAL A 214 -2.73 -2.31 -21.61
N GLU A 215 -3.45 -1.81 -22.60
CA GLU A 215 -2.91 -1.29 -23.85
C GLU A 215 -2.97 0.24 -23.84
N CYS A 216 -1.84 0.89 -24.08
CA CYS A 216 -1.74 2.34 -24.18
C CYS A 216 -1.95 2.75 -25.64
N LEU A 217 -2.99 3.54 -25.88
CA LEU A 217 -3.32 4.10 -27.20
C LEU A 217 -2.62 5.45 -27.44
#